data_AF-A0A373J042-F1
#
_entry.id   AF-A0A373J042-F1
#
_cell.length_a   1.000
_cell.length_b   1.000
_cell.length_c   1.000
_cell.angle_alpha   90.00
_cell.angle_beta   90.00
_cell.angle_gamma   90.00
#
_symmetry.space_group_name_H-M   'P 1'
#
loop_
_entity.id
_entity.type
_entity.pdbx_description
1 polymer ?
#
loop_
_entity_poly.entity_id
_entity_poly.type
_entity_poly.pdbx_seq_one_letter_code
_entity_poly.pdbx_strand_id
1 'polypeptide(L)'
;MDKINDSVNRTDRLNLKSNYLKSTRKEKYSLQPSASLTVESAFVFPFFFLAIVILVLFLDLYRIQSVIQASLSQSSRELGMYAYCESDTESSPVGAVSSALCIAYAKTQLSNALKEEALPQILGNKNGISLLMSSYQNGRITLKASFLYKSPVALIPLQPIPVTIVSSVHAWTGYDSNNTDMDTSDSEEMVYVTDYQGVYHTFSDCTYLSLSVTTASKSNLSSLRNVYGEKYHPCERCVRSSSNQNTFYITQSGNRYHSSSSCGGLTRHVRLIKKSELQNLHLCSRCSQRNGGH
;
A
#
# COMPACT_ATOMS: atom_id res chain seq x y z
N MET A 1 -68.41 -35.81 -85.77
CA MET A 1 -67.35 -35.14 -85.00
C MET A 1 -68.07 -34.47 -83.84
N ASP A 2 -67.99 -34.92 -82.58
CA ASP A 2 -66.96 -34.49 -81.64
C ASP A 2 -66.94 -35.42 -80.41
N LYS A 3 -66.03 -36.41 -80.39
CA LYS A 3 -65.75 -37.25 -79.20
C LYS A 3 -64.50 -36.80 -78.44
N ILE A 4 -63.92 -35.66 -78.80
CA ILE A 4 -62.58 -35.24 -78.32
C ILE A 4 -62.65 -34.30 -77.10
N ASN A 5 -63.81 -33.71 -76.80
CA ASN A 5 -63.90 -32.66 -75.77
C ASN A 5 -64.23 -33.14 -74.34
N ASP A 6 -64.67 -34.39 -74.17
CA ASP A 6 -65.02 -34.94 -72.85
C ASP A 6 -63.83 -35.56 -72.10
N SER A 7 -62.78 -36.01 -72.81
CA SER A 7 -61.61 -36.63 -72.17
C SER A 7 -60.71 -35.61 -71.47
N VAL A 8 -60.55 -34.41 -72.05
CA VAL A 8 -59.73 -33.32 -71.50
C VAL A 8 -60.33 -32.80 -70.19
N ASN A 9 -61.65 -32.65 -70.15
CA ASN A 9 -62.37 -32.13 -68.97
C ASN A 9 -62.35 -33.12 -67.77
N ARG A 10 -62.24 -34.43 -68.04
CA ARG A 10 -62.16 -35.46 -67.01
C ARG A 10 -60.78 -35.55 -66.38
N THR A 11 -59.72 -35.42 -67.18
CA THR A 11 -58.33 -35.40 -66.68
C THR A 11 -58.05 -34.14 -65.84
N ASP A 12 -58.60 -33.00 -66.24
CA ASP A 12 -58.44 -31.75 -65.49
C ASP A 12 -59.20 -31.77 -64.16
N ARG A 13 -60.41 -32.35 -64.11
CA ARG A 13 -61.14 -32.55 -62.84
C ARG A 13 -60.45 -33.52 -61.89
N LEU A 14 -59.80 -34.57 -62.41
CA LEU A 14 -59.05 -35.53 -61.60
C LEU A 14 -57.76 -34.91 -61.06
N ASN A 15 -57.06 -34.09 -61.85
CA ASN A 15 -55.90 -33.33 -61.41
C ASN A 15 -56.26 -32.21 -60.42
N LEU A 16 -57.40 -31.54 -60.59
CA LEU A 16 -57.89 -30.57 -59.60
C LEU A 16 -58.21 -31.26 -58.27
N LYS A 17 -58.92 -32.40 -58.29
CA LYS A 17 -59.22 -33.16 -57.07
C LYS A 17 -57.97 -33.71 -56.40
N SER A 18 -57.00 -34.22 -57.18
CA SER A 18 -55.74 -34.73 -56.63
C SER A 18 -54.92 -33.60 -56.01
N ASN A 19 -54.87 -32.43 -56.63
CA ASN A 19 -54.18 -31.24 -56.10
C ASN A 19 -54.90 -30.65 -54.89
N TYR A 20 -56.24 -30.66 -54.85
CA TYR A 20 -57.03 -30.24 -53.69
C TYR A 20 -56.87 -31.21 -52.51
N LEU A 21 -56.85 -32.51 -52.77
CA LEU A 21 -56.58 -33.54 -51.75
C LEU A 21 -55.10 -33.53 -51.29
N LYS A 22 -54.16 -33.14 -52.16
CA LYS A 22 -52.73 -33.03 -51.83
C LYS A 22 -52.41 -31.73 -51.09
N SER A 23 -53.18 -30.65 -51.33
CA SER A 23 -53.17 -29.40 -50.57
C SER A 23 -53.75 -29.60 -49.17
N THR A 24 -54.93 -30.22 -49.06
CA THR A 24 -55.58 -30.47 -47.76
C THR A 24 -54.87 -31.53 -46.90
N ARG A 25 -54.07 -32.42 -47.50
CA ARG A 25 -53.21 -33.38 -46.77
C ARG A 25 -51.89 -32.76 -46.31
N LYS A 26 -51.48 -31.62 -46.86
CA LYS A 26 -50.27 -30.89 -46.43
C LYS A 26 -50.50 -29.91 -45.27
N GLU A 27 -51.75 -29.69 -44.86
CA GLU A 27 -52.09 -28.81 -43.72
C GLU A 27 -52.38 -29.56 -42.41
N LYS A 28 -52.06 -30.86 -42.33
CA LYS A 28 -52.17 -31.65 -41.09
C LYS A 28 -50.84 -32.19 -40.59
N TYR A 29 -49.75 -31.45 -40.81
CA TYR A 29 -48.52 -31.66 -40.05
C TYR A 29 -48.62 -30.79 -38.80
N SER A 30 -49.14 -31.40 -37.73
CA SER A 30 -48.71 -31.17 -36.34
C SER A 30 -48.18 -29.76 -36.05
N LEU A 31 -49.08 -28.78 -35.96
CA LEU A 31 -48.91 -27.68 -35.01
C LEU A 31 -49.13 -28.24 -33.60
N GLN A 32 -48.28 -29.17 -33.17
CA GLN A 32 -47.94 -29.20 -31.75
C GLN A 32 -46.92 -28.08 -31.62
N PRO A 33 -47.29 -26.90 -31.07
CA PRO A 33 -46.29 -25.90 -30.81
C PRO A 33 -45.29 -26.55 -29.88
N SER A 34 -44.03 -26.67 -30.30
CA SER A 34 -42.94 -27.10 -29.46
C SER A 34 -42.78 -26.03 -28.37
N ALA A 35 -43.54 -26.22 -27.29
CA ALA A 35 -43.58 -25.34 -26.12
C ALA A 35 -42.24 -25.35 -25.34
N SER A 36 -41.22 -26.08 -25.82
CA SER A 36 -39.90 -26.15 -25.22
C SER A 36 -39.25 -24.77 -25.08
N LEU A 37 -39.35 -23.90 -26.11
CA LEU A 37 -38.77 -22.55 -26.06
C LEU A 37 -39.39 -21.67 -24.95
N THR A 38 -40.69 -21.80 -24.72
CA THR A 38 -41.39 -21.07 -23.64
C THR A 38 -41.06 -21.64 -22.27
N VAL A 39 -40.90 -22.96 -22.14
CA VAL A 39 -40.54 -23.63 -20.88
C VAL A 39 -39.10 -23.31 -20.50
N GLU A 40 -38.16 -23.38 -21.45
CA GLU A 40 -36.76 -22.98 -21.25
C GLU A 40 -36.67 -21.52 -20.79
N SER A 41 -37.37 -20.61 -21.48
CA SER A 41 -37.40 -19.19 -21.12
C SER A 41 -38.04 -18.93 -19.75
N ALA A 42 -39.07 -19.70 -19.38
CA ALA A 42 -39.76 -19.58 -18.08
C ALA A 42 -38.85 -19.95 -16.89
N PHE A 43 -37.84 -20.80 -17.11
CA PHE A 43 -36.84 -21.09 -16.08
C PHE A 43 -35.66 -20.12 -16.11
N VAL A 44 -35.13 -19.79 -17.30
CA VAL A 44 -33.95 -18.92 -17.43
C VAL A 44 -34.19 -17.53 -16.85
N PHE A 45 -35.37 -16.96 -17.05
CA PHE A 45 -35.69 -15.60 -16.59
C PHE A 45 -35.65 -15.47 -15.06
N PRO A 46 -36.33 -16.29 -14.23
CA PRO A 46 -36.18 -16.27 -12.78
C PRO A 46 -34.75 -16.43 -12.28
N PHE A 47 -33.95 -17.34 -12.87
CA PHE A 47 -32.55 -17.52 -12.46
C PHE A 47 -31.69 -16.30 -12.79
N PHE A 48 -31.96 -15.64 -13.91
CA PHE A 48 -31.30 -14.39 -14.27
C PHE A 48 -31.58 -13.27 -13.25
N PHE A 49 -32.84 -13.07 -12.84
CA PHE A 49 -33.16 -12.09 -11.79
C PHE A 49 -32.58 -12.50 -10.44
N LEU A 50 -32.60 -13.79 -10.09
CA LEU A 50 -31.95 -14.30 -8.88
C LEU A 50 -30.46 -13.96 -8.88
N ALA A 51 -29.77 -14.17 -10.01
CA ALA A 51 -28.36 -13.84 -10.15
C ALA A 51 -28.09 -12.33 -10.00
N ILE A 52 -28.93 -11.47 -10.60
CA ILE A 52 -28.85 -10.03 -10.41
C ILE A 52 -29.05 -9.65 -8.94
N VAL A 53 -30.03 -10.24 -8.26
CA VAL A 53 -30.29 -9.98 -6.84
C VAL A 53 -29.08 -10.40 -6.00
N ILE A 54 -28.49 -11.57 -6.24
CA ILE A 54 -27.28 -12.04 -5.54
C ILE A 54 -26.11 -11.08 -5.78
N LEU A 55 -25.93 -10.61 -7.02
CA LEU A 55 -24.89 -9.64 -7.37
C LEU A 55 -25.10 -8.32 -6.61
N VAL A 56 -26.31 -7.79 -6.57
CA VAL A 56 -26.65 -6.56 -5.83
C VAL A 56 -26.39 -6.75 -4.32
N LEU A 57 -26.75 -7.90 -3.75
CA LEU A 57 -26.45 -8.23 -2.35
C LEU A 57 -24.94 -8.28 -2.07
N PHE A 58 -24.16 -8.86 -2.98
CA PHE A 58 -22.71 -8.89 -2.85
C PHE A 58 -22.10 -7.48 -2.93
N LEU A 59 -22.56 -6.64 -3.85
CA LEU A 59 -22.11 -5.25 -3.97
C LEU A 59 -22.46 -4.43 -2.72
N ASP A 60 -23.64 -4.64 -2.14
CA ASP A 60 -24.06 -3.99 -0.90
C ASP A 60 -23.14 -4.37 0.27
N LEU A 61 -22.89 -5.67 0.47
CA LEU A 61 -21.94 -6.16 1.47
C LEU A 61 -20.53 -5.59 1.24
N TYR A 62 -20.05 -5.61 0.00
CA TYR A 62 -18.74 -5.09 -0.37
C TYR A 62 -18.63 -3.59 -0.11
N ARG A 63 -19.68 -2.81 -0.41
CA ARG A 63 -19.73 -1.38 -0.11
C ARG A 63 -19.53 -1.15 1.38
N ILE A 64 -20.31 -1.81 2.24
CA ILE A 64 -20.20 -1.68 3.70
C ILE A 64 -18.79 -2.06 4.18
N GLN A 65 -18.26 -3.18 3.69
CA GLN A 65 -16.91 -3.62 4.03
C GLN A 65 -15.86 -2.58 3.62
N SER A 66 -15.98 -2.02 2.42
CA SER A 66 -15.02 -1.04 1.90
C SER A 66 -15.00 0.26 2.72
N VAL A 67 -16.16 0.77 3.15
CA VAL A 67 -16.26 2.00 3.95
C VAL A 67 -15.67 1.78 5.35
N ILE A 68 -16.03 0.69 6.02
CA ILE A 68 -15.50 0.36 7.35
C ILE A 68 -13.99 0.12 7.26
N GLN A 69 -13.53 -0.63 6.25
CA GLN A 69 -12.12 -0.92 6.06
C GLN A 69 -11.30 0.34 5.76
N ALA A 70 -11.81 1.25 4.92
CA ALA A 70 -11.16 2.53 4.65
C ALA A 70 -11.03 3.36 5.93
N SER A 71 -12.09 3.47 6.72
CA SER A 71 -12.10 4.21 7.99
C SER A 71 -11.11 3.62 9.01
N LEU A 72 -11.13 2.30 9.23
CA LEU A 72 -10.18 1.62 10.11
C LEU A 72 -8.74 1.79 9.65
N SER A 73 -8.52 1.68 8.33
CA SER A 73 -7.18 1.81 7.74
C SER A 73 -6.63 3.22 7.92
N GLN A 74 -7.46 4.24 7.71
CA GLN A 74 -7.09 5.63 7.98
C GLN A 74 -6.78 5.85 9.47
N SER A 75 -7.68 5.44 10.37
CA SER A 75 -7.46 5.58 11.82
C SER A 75 -6.21 4.87 12.31
N SER A 76 -5.93 3.66 11.80
CA SER A 76 -4.71 2.92 12.19
C SER A 76 -3.43 3.60 11.73
N ARG A 77 -3.43 4.27 10.56
CA ARG A 77 -2.29 5.04 10.08
C ARG A 77 -2.09 6.32 10.89
N GLU A 78 -3.18 7.04 11.18
CA GLU A 78 -3.14 8.25 12.01
C GLU A 78 -2.61 7.94 13.42
N LEU A 79 -3.16 6.91 14.08
CA LEU A 79 -2.66 6.45 15.37
C LEU A 79 -1.20 5.97 15.29
N GLY A 80 -0.80 5.32 14.19
CA GLY A 80 0.57 4.88 13.96
C GLY A 80 1.58 6.02 13.86
N MET A 81 1.16 7.17 13.31
CA MET A 81 1.97 8.40 13.32
C MET A 81 2.04 9.02 14.72
N TYR A 82 0.92 9.04 15.45
CA TYR A 82 0.86 9.66 16.79
C TYR A 82 1.59 8.88 17.88
N ALA A 83 1.79 7.57 17.69
CA ALA A 83 2.55 6.74 18.61
C ALA A 83 4.02 7.19 18.78
N TYR A 84 4.60 7.87 17.78
CA TYR A 84 5.96 8.42 17.90
C TYR A 84 6.08 9.47 19.00
N CYS A 85 5.04 10.27 19.19
CA CYS A 85 5.07 11.42 20.11
C CYS A 85 4.96 11.01 21.59
N GLU A 86 5.03 9.72 21.91
CA GLU A 86 4.97 9.21 23.27
C GLU A 86 6.18 9.66 24.13
N SER A 87 7.32 10.01 23.52
CA SER A 87 8.49 10.51 24.25
C SER A 87 8.37 11.96 24.73
N ASP A 88 7.56 12.78 24.07
CA ASP A 88 7.34 14.20 24.42
C ASP A 88 5.83 14.45 24.55
N THR A 89 5.29 14.18 25.74
CA THR A 89 3.85 14.24 26.09
C THR A 89 3.17 15.57 25.76
N GLU A 90 3.94 16.62 25.49
CA GLU A 90 3.45 17.97 25.15
C GLU A 90 3.12 18.14 23.64
N SER A 91 3.61 17.26 22.76
CA SER A 91 3.53 17.48 21.29
C SER A 91 2.52 16.60 20.56
N SER A 92 1.89 15.62 21.23
CA SER A 92 0.90 14.74 20.62
C SER A 92 -0.52 15.26 20.81
N PRO A 93 -1.31 15.49 19.74
CA PRO A 93 -2.72 15.84 19.89
C PRO A 93 -3.57 14.72 20.51
N VAL A 94 -3.04 13.49 20.58
CA VAL A 94 -3.76 12.30 21.05
C VAL A 94 -3.12 11.66 22.30
N GLY A 95 -2.01 12.21 22.81
CA GLY A 95 -1.31 11.68 23.98
C GLY A 95 -0.69 10.30 23.76
N ALA A 96 -0.47 9.55 24.85
CA ALA A 96 0.08 8.19 24.82
C ALA A 96 -0.91 7.20 24.20
N VAL A 97 -0.43 6.37 23.26
CA VAL A 97 -1.28 5.43 22.52
C VAL A 97 -1.54 4.19 23.37
N SER A 98 -2.76 4.09 23.90
CA SER A 98 -3.24 2.90 24.61
C SER A 98 -4.29 2.14 23.80
N SER A 99 -4.51 0.86 24.12
CA SER A 99 -5.56 0.06 23.47
C SER A 99 -6.96 0.70 23.62
N ALA A 100 -7.25 1.30 24.79
CA ALA A 100 -8.52 2.00 25.03
C ALA A 100 -8.65 3.25 24.13
N LEU A 101 -7.56 3.99 23.95
CA LEU A 101 -7.53 5.14 23.06
C LEU A 101 -7.72 4.71 21.59
N CYS A 102 -7.08 3.62 21.16
CA CYS A 102 -7.29 3.07 19.82
C CYS A 102 -8.76 2.74 19.56
N ILE A 103 -9.44 2.10 20.53
CA ILE A 103 -10.87 1.79 20.43
C ILE A 103 -11.70 3.08 20.36
N ALA A 104 -11.43 4.05 21.24
CA ALA A 104 -12.18 5.30 21.29
C ALA A 104 -12.02 6.12 20.00
N TYR A 105 -10.78 6.27 19.53
CA TYR A 105 -10.45 7.01 18.31
C TYR A 105 -11.02 6.35 17.06
N ALA A 106 -10.87 5.03 16.93
CA ALA A 106 -11.47 4.29 15.83
C ALA A 106 -13.00 4.40 15.85
N LYS A 107 -13.62 4.37 17.03
CA LYS A 107 -15.08 4.54 17.18
C LYS A 107 -15.56 5.93 16.76
N THR A 108 -14.87 6.99 17.17
CA THR A 108 -15.24 8.36 16.77
C THR A 108 -15.08 8.55 15.27
N GLN A 109 -13.96 8.12 14.70
CA GLN A 109 -13.71 8.26 13.26
C GLN A 109 -14.66 7.42 12.41
N LEU A 110 -14.93 6.18 12.83
CA LEU A 110 -15.91 5.33 12.18
C LEU A 110 -17.32 5.94 12.27
N SER A 111 -17.71 6.47 13.43
CA SER A 111 -19.01 7.11 13.59
C SER A 111 -19.15 8.33 12.67
N ASN A 112 -18.07 9.10 12.49
CA ASN A 112 -18.00 10.25 11.59
C ASN A 112 -18.12 9.83 10.12
N ALA A 113 -17.36 8.82 9.70
CA ALA A 113 -17.42 8.28 8.33
C ALA A 113 -18.82 7.73 8.00
N LEU A 114 -19.52 7.20 9.00
CA LEU A 114 -20.85 6.64 8.86
C LEU A 114 -21.98 7.62 9.22
N LYS A 115 -21.71 8.91 9.48
CA LYS A 115 -22.74 9.89 9.92
C LYS A 115 -23.88 10.02 8.91
N GLU A 116 -23.56 10.09 7.63
CA GLU A 116 -24.55 10.28 6.56
C GLU A 116 -25.05 8.96 5.95
N GLU A 117 -24.40 7.83 6.27
CA GLU A 117 -24.82 6.53 5.77
C GLU A 117 -25.96 5.94 6.62
N ALA A 118 -27.05 5.56 5.95
CA ALA A 118 -28.06 4.68 6.53
C ALA A 118 -27.58 3.23 6.35
N LEU A 119 -27.34 2.53 7.46
CA LEU A 119 -26.87 1.14 7.49
C LEU A 119 -27.95 0.20 8.08
N PRO A 120 -29.14 0.09 7.49
CA PRO A 120 -30.20 -0.79 7.99
C PRO A 120 -29.82 -2.28 7.90
N GLN A 121 -28.82 -2.64 7.09
CA GLN A 121 -28.34 -4.02 6.92
C GLN A 121 -27.49 -4.49 8.10
N ILE A 122 -26.99 -3.60 8.96
CA ILE A 122 -26.22 -3.98 10.14
C ILE A 122 -27.18 -4.13 11.33
N LEU A 123 -27.13 -5.28 12.01
CA LEU A 123 -27.94 -5.48 13.22
C LEU A 123 -27.53 -4.49 14.31
N GLY A 124 -28.45 -3.61 14.74
CA GLY A 124 -28.14 -2.51 15.66
C GLY A 124 -27.63 -1.24 14.97
N ASN A 125 -27.71 -1.18 13.63
CA ASN A 125 -27.26 -0.06 12.79
C ASN A 125 -25.81 0.32 13.13
N LYS A 126 -25.53 1.62 13.24
CA LYS A 126 -24.20 2.16 13.58
C LYS A 126 -23.67 1.67 14.93
N ASN A 127 -24.58 1.39 15.87
CA ASN A 127 -24.23 0.91 17.22
C ASN A 127 -23.96 -0.60 17.26
N GLY A 128 -24.28 -1.32 16.19
CA GLY A 128 -24.03 -2.76 16.06
C GLY A 128 -22.58 -3.13 15.77
N ILE A 129 -21.73 -2.14 15.46
CA ILE A 129 -20.33 -2.36 15.14
C ILE A 129 -19.50 -2.36 16.43
N SER A 130 -18.91 -3.50 16.76
CA SER A 130 -18.04 -3.68 17.92
C SER A 130 -16.58 -3.51 17.54
N LEU A 131 -15.86 -2.66 18.30
CA LEU A 131 -14.42 -2.41 18.14
C LEU A 131 -13.56 -2.99 19.27
N LEU A 132 -14.19 -3.73 20.20
CA LEU A 132 -13.58 -4.17 21.47
C LEU A 132 -12.36 -5.08 21.31
N MET A 133 -12.20 -5.71 20.15
CA MET A 133 -11.04 -6.56 19.83
C MET A 133 -9.84 -5.79 19.29
N SER A 134 -9.90 -4.45 19.27
CA SER A 134 -8.77 -3.62 18.85
C SER A 134 -7.72 -3.54 19.94
N SER A 135 -6.45 -3.56 19.57
CA SER A 135 -5.32 -3.57 20.50
C SER A 135 -4.13 -2.77 19.98
N TYR A 136 -3.31 -2.29 20.91
CA TYR A 136 -1.96 -1.80 20.67
C TYR A 136 -0.99 -2.66 21.46
N GLN A 137 -0.10 -3.38 20.77
CA GLN A 137 0.87 -4.29 21.35
C GLN A 137 2.16 -4.26 20.53
N ASN A 138 3.31 -4.18 21.19
CA ASN A 138 4.65 -4.25 20.56
C ASN A 138 4.81 -3.30 19.36
N GLY A 139 4.41 -2.03 19.52
CA GLY A 139 4.46 -1.05 18.42
C GLY A 139 3.53 -1.38 17.24
N ARG A 140 2.60 -2.33 17.36
CA ARG A 140 1.62 -2.67 16.32
C ARG A 140 0.22 -2.30 16.77
N ILE A 141 -0.44 -1.46 15.98
CA ILE A 141 -1.84 -1.07 16.19
C ILE A 141 -2.69 -1.98 15.33
N THR A 142 -3.62 -2.70 15.96
CA THR A 142 -4.57 -3.59 15.28
C THR A 142 -5.98 -3.15 15.62
N LEU A 143 -6.70 -2.61 14.66
CA LEU A 143 -8.10 -2.23 14.79
C LEU A 143 -8.99 -3.31 14.19
N LYS A 144 -9.96 -3.80 14.96
CA LYS A 144 -10.88 -4.86 14.53
C LYS A 144 -12.32 -4.40 14.72
N ALA A 145 -13.08 -4.33 13.63
CA ALA A 145 -14.52 -4.08 13.68
C ALA A 145 -15.28 -5.37 13.37
N SER A 146 -16.19 -5.75 14.26
CA SER A 146 -17.06 -6.92 14.11
C SER A 146 -18.53 -6.50 14.14
N PHE A 147 -19.32 -7.01 13.20
CA PHE A 147 -20.76 -6.73 13.11
C PHE A 147 -21.52 -7.91 12.47
N LEU A 148 -22.84 -7.90 12.61
CA LEU A 148 -23.73 -8.88 12.00
C LEU A 148 -24.45 -8.25 10.80
N TYR A 149 -24.20 -8.80 9.60
CA TYR A 149 -24.84 -8.38 8.35
C TYR A 149 -26.15 -9.14 8.13
N LYS A 150 -27.22 -8.41 7.86
CA LYS A 150 -28.55 -8.94 7.52
C LYS A 150 -28.87 -8.57 6.07
N SER A 151 -29.21 -9.56 5.26
CA SER A 151 -29.64 -9.32 3.88
C SER A 151 -30.91 -8.46 3.84
N PRO A 152 -30.97 -7.41 3.01
CA PRO A 152 -32.17 -6.58 2.83
C PRO A 152 -33.30 -7.32 2.09
N VAL A 153 -33.02 -8.45 1.44
CA VAL A 153 -33.99 -9.18 0.61
C VAL A 153 -34.61 -10.33 1.42
N ALA A 154 -35.92 -10.25 1.64
CA ALA A 154 -36.68 -11.22 2.45
C ALA A 154 -37.07 -12.52 1.72
N LEU A 155 -36.62 -12.73 0.48
CA LEU A 155 -36.98 -13.92 -0.32
C LEU A 155 -36.45 -15.23 0.29
N ILE A 156 -35.33 -15.15 1.03
CA ILE A 156 -34.73 -16.29 1.73
C ILE A 156 -34.44 -15.80 3.16
N PRO A 157 -34.98 -16.45 4.21
CA PRO A 157 -34.65 -16.10 5.60
C PRO A 157 -33.21 -16.56 5.90
N LEU A 158 -32.23 -15.77 5.45
CA LEU A 158 -30.82 -15.99 5.73
C LEU A 158 -30.52 -15.56 7.17
N GLN A 159 -29.79 -16.41 7.90
CA GLN A 159 -29.27 -16.01 9.21
C GLN A 159 -28.28 -14.85 9.04
N PRO A 160 -28.23 -13.90 10.00
CA PRO A 160 -27.25 -12.82 9.96
C PRO A 160 -25.83 -13.39 9.89
N ILE A 161 -25.02 -12.82 9.00
CA ILE A 161 -23.66 -13.28 8.74
C ILE A 161 -22.70 -12.46 9.62
N PRO A 162 -21.87 -13.09 10.47
CA PRO A 162 -20.83 -12.38 11.20
C PRO A 162 -19.71 -11.96 10.26
N VAL A 163 -19.39 -10.66 10.27
CA VAL A 163 -18.33 -10.06 9.48
C VAL A 163 -17.33 -9.39 10.42
N THR A 164 -16.05 -9.68 10.21
CA THR A 164 -14.94 -9.04 10.92
C THR A 164 -13.99 -8.41 9.92
N ILE A 165 -13.68 -7.13 10.12
CA ILE A 165 -12.77 -6.36 9.31
C ILE A 165 -11.60 -5.95 10.19
N VAL A 166 -10.38 -6.15 9.67
CA VAL A 166 -9.14 -5.91 10.42
C VAL A 166 -8.24 -4.96 9.64
N SER A 167 -7.72 -3.95 10.33
CA SER A 167 -6.59 -3.15 9.86
C SER A 167 -5.46 -3.28 10.87
N SER A 168 -4.24 -3.52 10.38
CA SER A 168 -3.04 -3.59 11.21
C SER A 168 -1.94 -2.74 10.60
N VAL A 169 -1.32 -1.89 11.43
CA VAL A 169 -0.25 -0.99 11.04
C VAL A 169 0.84 -1.04 12.11
N HIS A 170 2.10 -1.00 11.68
CA HIS A 170 3.22 -0.81 12.58
C HIS A 170 3.36 0.69 12.88
N ALA A 171 3.33 1.02 14.16
CA ALA A 171 3.48 2.36 14.66
C ALA A 171 4.91 2.84 14.46
N TRP A 172 5.08 4.15 14.28
CA TRP A 172 6.39 4.76 14.14
C TRP A 172 6.99 4.99 15.53
N THR A 173 7.52 3.94 16.17
CA THR A 173 8.00 4.01 17.56
C THR A 173 9.51 4.26 17.69
N GLY A 174 10.21 4.53 16.60
CA GLY A 174 11.67 4.70 16.60
C GLY A 174 12.42 3.43 16.99
N TYR A 175 13.72 3.56 17.30
CA TYR A 175 14.53 2.46 17.79
C TYR A 175 14.37 2.35 19.31
N ASP A 176 13.68 1.31 19.77
CA ASP A 176 13.59 1.01 21.19
C ASP A 176 14.75 0.09 21.58
N SER A 177 15.75 0.63 22.28
CA SER A 177 16.92 -0.14 22.72
C SER A 177 16.58 -1.21 23.76
N ASN A 178 15.38 -1.14 24.36
CA ASN A 178 14.94 -2.05 25.43
C ASN A 178 13.88 -3.05 24.96
N ASN A 179 13.41 -2.97 23.71
CA ASN A 179 12.40 -3.88 23.18
C ASN A 179 13.06 -5.08 22.50
N THR A 180 13.10 -6.20 23.22
CA THR A 180 13.63 -7.48 22.72
C THR A 180 12.66 -8.23 21.79
N ASP A 181 11.47 -7.68 21.52
CA ASP A 181 10.45 -8.24 20.62
C ASP A 181 10.57 -7.72 19.17
N MET A 182 11.74 -7.24 18.75
CA MET A 182 12.07 -7.29 17.32
C MET A 182 12.36 -8.75 16.99
N ASP A 183 11.63 -9.28 16.03
CA ASP A 183 11.90 -10.53 15.32
C ASP A 183 13.41 -10.65 15.10
N THR A 184 14.07 -11.43 15.95
CA THR A 184 15.53 -11.58 16.06
C THR A 184 16.10 -12.37 14.89
N SER A 185 15.33 -12.52 13.81
CA SER A 185 15.68 -13.33 12.67
C SER A 185 16.58 -12.61 11.66
N ASP A 186 16.76 -11.29 11.74
CA ASP A 186 17.57 -10.59 10.72
C ASP A 186 18.14 -9.21 11.14
N SER A 187 18.51 -9.02 12.42
CA SER A 187 19.27 -7.82 12.83
C SER A 187 20.72 -7.89 12.36
N GLU A 188 20.90 -7.85 11.04
CA GLU A 188 22.21 -7.80 10.41
C GLU A 188 22.92 -6.50 10.76
N GLU A 189 24.19 -6.61 11.17
CA GLU A 189 25.04 -5.48 11.53
C GLU A 189 25.14 -4.50 10.34
N MET A 190 24.72 -3.25 10.55
CA MET A 190 24.80 -2.20 9.54
C MET A 190 26.14 -1.45 9.65
N VAL A 191 26.78 -1.20 8.51
CA VAL A 191 28.07 -0.50 8.44
C VAL A 191 28.03 0.67 7.46
N TYR A 192 28.92 1.64 7.66
CA TYR A 192 29.08 2.81 6.80
C TYR A 192 30.17 2.55 5.76
N VAL A 193 29.85 2.80 4.50
CA VAL A 193 30.76 2.63 3.35
C VAL A 193 30.72 3.89 2.50
N THR A 194 31.86 4.25 1.88
CA THR A 194 31.94 5.34 0.92
C THR A 194 31.91 4.82 -0.52
N ASP A 195 31.58 5.67 -1.49
CA ASP A 195 31.50 5.26 -2.91
C ASP A 195 32.85 4.76 -3.47
N TYR A 196 33.97 5.35 -3.02
CA TYR A 196 35.33 4.98 -3.42
C TYR A 196 35.94 4.05 -2.36
N GLN A 197 35.64 2.76 -2.55
CA GLN A 197 35.73 1.69 -1.57
C GLN A 197 37.16 1.18 -1.32
N GLY A 198 37.44 0.88 -0.04
CA GLY A 198 38.65 0.18 0.41
C GLY A 198 38.54 -0.34 1.84
N VAL A 199 37.72 0.32 2.67
CA VAL A 199 37.38 -0.10 4.03
C VAL A 199 35.91 0.18 4.36
N TYR A 200 35.36 -0.54 5.34
CA TYR A 200 34.08 -0.21 5.96
C TYR A 200 34.28 0.38 7.36
N HIS A 201 33.31 1.16 7.82
CA HIS A 201 33.32 1.84 9.11
C HIS A 201 32.13 1.40 9.95
N THR A 202 32.33 1.23 11.26
CA THR A 202 31.26 0.91 12.21
C THR A 202 30.68 2.17 12.87
N PHE A 203 31.38 3.30 12.78
CA PHE A 203 30.99 4.55 13.41
C PHE A 203 30.82 5.68 12.38
N SER A 204 29.69 6.40 12.44
CA SER A 204 29.38 7.54 11.55
C SER A 204 30.30 8.74 11.77
N ASP A 205 30.80 8.92 12.99
CA ASP A 205 31.72 9.98 13.42
C ASP A 205 33.20 9.65 13.15
N CYS A 206 33.48 8.57 12.41
CA CYS A 206 34.85 8.23 12.04
C CYS A 206 35.47 9.40 11.28
N THR A 207 36.64 9.85 11.70
CA THR A 207 37.36 10.99 11.12
C THR A 207 37.78 10.81 9.65
N TYR A 208 37.70 9.60 9.10
CA TYR A 208 37.82 9.36 7.66
C TYR A 208 36.53 9.60 6.87
N LEU A 209 35.36 9.55 7.56
CA LEU A 209 34.05 9.88 7.02
C LEU A 209 33.70 11.36 7.28
N SER A 210 33.79 11.80 8.53
CA SER A 210 33.47 13.17 8.96
C SER A 210 34.76 13.95 9.24
N LEU A 211 35.18 14.74 8.25
CA LEU A 211 36.33 15.64 8.40
C LEU A 211 35.93 16.85 9.27
N SER A 212 36.74 17.20 10.26
CA SER A 212 36.60 18.49 10.96
C SER A 212 37.01 19.63 10.03
N VAL A 213 36.01 20.39 9.58
CA VAL A 213 36.19 21.56 8.72
C VAL A 213 36.17 22.81 9.60
N THR A 214 37.18 23.65 9.45
CA THR A 214 37.27 24.97 10.09
C THR A 214 37.33 26.07 9.02
N THR A 215 36.96 27.29 9.40
CA THR A 215 37.03 28.46 8.53
C THR A 215 38.33 29.23 8.76
N ALA A 216 38.91 29.76 7.68
CA ALA A 216 40.10 30.58 7.71
C ALA A 216 39.92 31.79 6.79
N SER A 217 40.44 32.95 7.20
CA SER A 217 40.43 34.15 6.36
C SER A 217 41.52 34.11 5.30
N LYS A 218 41.28 34.81 4.17
CA LYS A 218 42.25 34.94 3.07
C LYS A 218 43.61 35.49 3.52
N SER A 219 43.61 36.40 4.49
CA SER A 219 44.83 37.00 5.06
C SER A 219 45.69 35.99 5.83
N ASN A 220 45.07 35.01 6.47
CA ASN A 220 45.73 34.09 7.40
C ASN A 220 46.09 32.74 6.75
N LEU A 221 45.53 32.45 5.57
CA LEU A 221 45.76 31.20 4.85
C LEU A 221 47.25 30.93 4.53
N SER A 222 48.04 31.97 4.26
CA SER A 222 49.46 31.83 3.93
C SER A 222 50.34 31.48 5.14
N SER A 223 49.92 31.85 6.36
CA SER A 223 50.63 31.57 7.61
C SER A 223 50.21 30.25 8.25
N LEU A 224 48.99 29.78 7.99
CA LEU A 224 48.50 28.51 8.52
C LEU A 224 49.22 27.29 7.92
N ARG A 225 49.34 26.23 8.73
CA ARG A 225 49.86 24.92 8.35
C ARG A 225 48.91 23.82 8.80
N ASN A 226 48.93 22.69 8.10
CA ASN A 226 48.20 21.50 8.54
C ASN A 226 48.97 20.77 9.66
N VAL A 227 48.40 19.70 10.22
CA VAL A 227 49.06 18.92 11.29
C VAL A 227 50.39 18.27 10.86
N TYR A 228 50.65 18.20 9.56
CA TYR A 228 51.88 17.67 8.97
C TYR A 228 52.89 18.77 8.61
N GLY A 229 52.60 20.04 8.93
CA GLY A 229 53.49 21.18 8.66
C GLY A 229 53.43 21.72 7.22
N GLU A 230 52.50 21.24 6.40
CA GLU A 230 52.35 21.64 5.00
C GLU A 230 51.53 22.94 4.85
N LYS A 231 51.72 23.62 3.73
CA LYS A 231 50.95 24.81 3.35
C LYS A 231 49.62 24.42 2.70
N TYR A 232 48.61 25.28 2.86
CA TYR A 232 47.32 25.11 2.19
C TYR A 232 47.35 25.69 0.76
N HIS A 233 46.94 24.88 -0.21
CA HIS A 233 46.86 25.21 -1.63
C HIS A 233 45.41 25.36 -2.10
N PRO A 234 45.13 26.13 -3.17
CA PRO A 234 43.78 26.22 -3.70
C PRO A 234 43.24 24.86 -4.14
N CYS A 235 41.98 24.57 -3.82
CA CYS A 235 41.29 23.41 -4.37
C CYS A 235 40.94 23.65 -5.85
N GLU A 236 41.42 22.76 -6.72
CA GLU A 236 41.19 22.79 -8.18
C GLU A 236 39.71 22.79 -8.61
N ARG A 237 38.82 22.24 -7.78
CA ARG A 237 37.40 22.08 -8.12
C ARG A 237 36.56 23.29 -7.77
N CYS A 238 36.87 23.94 -6.65
CA CYS A 238 36.00 24.98 -6.07
C CYS A 238 36.68 26.36 -6.00
N VAL A 239 38.00 26.44 -5.99
CA VAL A 239 38.74 27.71 -5.96
C VAL A 239 39.19 28.06 -7.38
N ARG A 240 38.51 29.03 -7.98
CA ARG A 240 38.93 29.66 -9.25
C ARG A 240 39.83 30.86 -8.98
N SER A 241 40.75 31.16 -9.90
CA SER A 241 41.78 32.20 -9.74
C SER A 241 41.28 33.62 -9.45
N SER A 242 39.98 33.89 -9.59
CA SER A 242 39.32 35.19 -9.38
C SER A 242 38.27 35.18 -8.25
N SER A 243 38.47 34.40 -7.18
CA SER A 243 37.52 34.39 -6.05
C SER A 243 37.66 35.64 -5.15
N ASN A 244 36.58 36.42 -5.07
CA ASN A 244 36.39 37.57 -4.17
C ASN A 244 35.98 37.16 -2.75
N GLN A 245 36.10 35.88 -2.40
CA GLN A 245 35.73 35.39 -1.08
C GLN A 245 36.83 35.69 -0.07
N ASN A 246 36.43 36.13 1.12
CA ASN A 246 37.33 36.42 2.22
C ASN A 246 37.49 35.24 3.20
N THR A 247 36.57 34.28 3.16
CA THR A 247 36.54 33.11 4.04
C THR A 247 36.63 31.83 3.22
N PHE A 248 37.51 30.93 3.64
CA PHE A 248 37.72 29.62 3.04
C PHE A 248 37.61 28.53 4.10
N TYR A 249 37.35 27.31 3.64
CA TYR A 249 37.22 26.12 4.47
C TYR A 249 38.48 25.28 4.35
N ILE A 250 39.04 24.88 5.49
CA ILE A 250 40.22 24.02 5.60
C ILE A 250 39.92 22.84 6.53
N THR A 251 40.75 21.80 6.43
CA THR A 251 40.72 20.67 7.36
C THR A 251 42.10 20.52 7.96
N GLN A 252 42.18 20.04 9.20
CA GLN A 252 43.46 19.92 9.90
C GLN A 252 44.43 18.93 9.24
N SER A 253 43.91 17.91 8.55
CA SER A 253 44.70 16.88 7.87
C SER A 253 44.91 17.15 6.37
N GLY A 254 44.06 17.96 5.74
CA GLY A 254 44.19 18.31 4.33
C GLY A 254 45.25 19.38 4.08
N ASN A 255 45.69 19.52 2.84
CA ASN A 255 46.59 20.58 2.39
C ASN A 255 45.93 21.51 1.36
N ARG A 256 44.60 21.48 1.26
CA ARG A 256 43.84 22.34 0.34
C ARG A 256 42.80 23.17 1.07
N TYR A 257 42.58 24.38 0.59
CA TYR A 257 41.50 25.25 1.02
C TYR A 257 40.38 25.32 -0.01
N HIS A 258 39.16 25.47 0.46
CA HIS A 258 37.94 25.36 -0.33
C HIS A 258 37.08 26.60 -0.20
N SER A 259 36.38 26.97 -1.27
CA SER A 259 35.43 28.10 -1.32
C SER A 259 34.03 27.75 -0.80
N SER A 260 33.72 26.46 -0.71
CA SER A 260 32.42 25.94 -0.26
C SER A 260 32.62 24.78 0.69
N SER A 261 31.84 24.73 1.78
CA SER A 261 31.77 23.60 2.71
C SER A 261 31.21 22.34 2.07
N SER A 262 30.41 22.47 1.00
CA SER A 262 29.83 21.35 0.25
C SER A 262 30.71 20.84 -0.91
N CYS A 263 31.96 21.32 -1.02
CA CYS A 263 32.86 20.85 -2.06
C CYS A 263 33.09 19.33 -1.92
N GLY A 264 32.99 18.57 -3.01
CA GLY A 264 33.28 17.12 -3.02
C GLY A 264 34.72 16.73 -2.64
N GLY A 265 35.61 17.71 -2.41
CA GLY A 265 36.90 17.46 -1.76
C GLY A 265 36.80 17.38 -0.23
N LEU A 266 35.84 18.08 0.37
CA LEU A 266 35.54 18.11 1.81
C LEU A 266 34.45 17.13 2.21
N THR A 267 33.48 16.87 1.34
CA THR A 267 32.39 15.92 1.62
C THR A 267 32.76 14.50 1.19
N ARG A 268 32.16 13.51 1.85
CA ARG A 268 32.21 12.10 1.49
C ARG A 268 30.78 11.62 1.33
N HIS A 269 30.49 10.93 0.24
CA HIS A 269 29.21 10.25 0.08
C HIS A 269 29.26 8.95 0.87
N VAL A 270 28.47 8.88 1.93
CA VAL A 270 28.43 7.74 2.86
C VAL A 270 27.07 7.05 2.73
N ARG A 271 27.10 5.73 2.58
CA ARG A 271 25.92 4.86 2.52
C ARG A 271 25.96 3.86 3.67
N LEU A 272 24.80 3.56 4.25
CA LEU A 272 24.63 2.56 5.29
C LEU A 272 24.19 1.25 4.64
N ILE A 273 24.94 0.17 4.83
CA ILE A 273 24.78 -1.12 4.14
C ILE A 273 24.89 -2.26 5.13
N LYS A 274 24.16 -3.35 4.88
CA LYS A 274 24.25 -4.59 5.65
C LYS A 274 25.66 -5.19 5.52
N LYS A 275 26.27 -5.58 6.63
CA LYS A 275 27.63 -6.16 6.62
C LYS A 275 27.71 -7.44 5.76
N SER A 276 26.63 -8.19 5.66
CA SER A 276 26.50 -9.38 4.79
C SER A 276 26.58 -9.05 3.30
N GLU A 277 26.23 -7.83 2.88
CA GLU A 277 26.31 -7.37 1.49
C GLU A 277 27.72 -6.89 1.10
N LEU A 278 28.65 -6.78 2.06
CA LEU A 278 30.02 -6.36 1.78
C LEU A 278 30.83 -7.51 1.17
N GLN A 279 31.35 -7.27 -0.04
CA GLN A 279 32.33 -8.17 -0.65
C GLN A 279 33.72 -7.55 -0.51
N ASN A 280 34.62 -8.23 0.21
CA ASN A 280 36.05 -7.94 0.27
C ASN A 280 36.46 -6.55 0.84
N LEU A 281 35.68 -5.98 1.76
CA LEU A 281 36.04 -4.75 2.48
C LEU A 281 36.60 -5.07 3.86
N HIS A 282 37.72 -4.44 4.21
CA HIS A 282 38.32 -4.58 5.54
C HIS A 282 37.82 -3.50 6.51
N LEU A 283 37.86 -3.78 7.81
CA LEU A 283 37.50 -2.80 8.83
C LEU A 283 38.50 -1.64 8.82
N CYS A 284 38.01 -0.41 8.83
CA CYS A 284 38.83 0.78 8.98
C CYS A 284 39.72 0.70 10.23
N SER A 285 41.02 0.99 10.12
CA SER A 285 41.99 0.93 11.22
C SER A 285 41.58 1.75 12.46
N ARG A 286 41.03 2.96 12.29
CA ARG A 286 40.53 3.79 13.40
C ARG A 286 39.29 3.19 14.08
N CYS A 287 38.40 2.59 13.29
CA CYS A 287 37.23 1.87 13.81
C CYS A 287 37.66 0.58 14.53
N SER A 288 38.67 -0.11 14.01
CA SER A 288 39.28 -1.29 14.63
C SER A 288 39.91 -0.97 15.99
N GLN A 289 40.67 0.13 16.10
CA GLN A 289 41.25 0.55 17.38
C GLN A 289 40.20 0.92 18.42
N ARG A 290 39.07 1.51 17.99
CA ARG A 290 37.94 1.82 18.88
C ARG A 290 37.17 0.56 19.30
N ASN A 291 37.10 -0.46 18.43
CA ASN A 291 36.47 -1.75 18.74
C ASN A 291 37.36 -2.68 19.60
N GLY A 292 38.69 -2.52 19.58
CA GLY A 292 39.64 -3.35 20.33
C GLY A 292 39.87 -2.94 21.79
N GLY A 293 39.02 -2.06 22.34
CA GLY A 293 39.09 -1.57 23.72
C GLY A 293 38.14 -2.30 24.69
N HIS A 294 37.83 -3.56 24.41
CA HIS A 294 37.08 -4.47 25.30
C HIS A 294 37.98 -5.63 25.73
#